data_AF-A0A5Y3XHJ4-F1
#
_entry.id   AF-A0A5Y3XHJ4-F1
#
_cell.length_a   1.000
_cell.length_b   1.000
_cell.length_c   1.000
_cell.angle_alpha   90.00
_cell.angle_beta   90.00
_cell.angle_gamma   90.00
#
_symmetry.space_group_name_H-M   'P 1'
#
loop_
_entity.id
_entity.type
_entity.pdbx_description
1 polymer ?
#
loop_
_entity_poly.entity_id
_entity_poly.type
_entity_poly.pdbx_seq_one_letter_code
_entity_poly.pdbx_strand_id
1 'polypeptide(L)' 'MKRQIIQYMHGKSEGCGTAEIAYALKLSSYQARYYLQQLEKEKKVTRTPLRRGARTIWTVS' A
#
# COMPACT_ATOMS: atom_id res chain seq x y z
N MET A 1 7.08 -10.86 0.01
CA MET A 1 6.99 -9.38 0.00
C MET A 1 5.66 -8.83 0.52
N LYS A 2 4.51 -9.35 0.07
CA LYS A 2 3.17 -9.00 0.60
C LYS A 2 3.08 -8.94 2.14
N ARG A 3 3.60 -9.96 2.84
CA ARG A 3 3.63 -10.02 4.31
C ARG A 3 4.41 -8.87 4.95
N GLN A 4 5.53 -8.45 4.35
CA GLN A 4 6.34 -7.33 4.85
C GLN A 4 5.60 -6.00 4.66
N ILE A 5 4.88 -5.84 3.54
CA ILE A 5 4.01 -4.67 3.31
C ILE A 5 2.92 -4.59 4.37
N ILE A 6 2.21 -5.69 4.65
CA ILE A 6 1.18 -5.74 5.69
C ILE A 6 1.78 -5.40 7.06
N GLN A 7 2.91 -6.02 7.43
CA GLN A 7 3.56 -5.75 8.71
C GLN A 7 4.01 -4.29 8.85
N TYR A 8 4.55 -3.70 7.78
CA TYR A 8 4.91 -2.29 7.74
C TYR A 8 3.68 -1.39 7.95
N MET A 9 2.56 -1.71 7.29
CA MET A 9 1.33 -0.94 7.40
C MET A 9 0.64 -1.08 8.76
N HIS A 10 0.73 -2.24 9.44
CA HIS A 10 0.20 -2.42 10.80
C HIS A 10 0.91 -1.53 11.84
N GLY A 11 2.16 -1.13 11.60
CA GLY A 11 2.90 -0.21 12.46
C GLY A 11 2.52 1.26 12.27
N LYS A 12 1.62 1.59 11.34
CA LYS A 12 1.21 2.96 11.01
C LYS A 12 -0.23 3.21 11.45
N SER A 13 -0.44 4.31 12.17
CA SER A 13 -1.77 4.80 12.56
C SER A 13 -2.54 5.41 11.38
N GLU A 14 -1.83 5.85 10.35
CA GLU A 14 -2.39 6.46 9.14
C GLU A 14 -2.15 5.58 7.91
N GLY A 15 -2.98 5.76 6.88
CA GLY A 15 -2.80 5.05 5.62
C GLY A 15 -1.50 5.47 4.91
N CYS A 16 -0.89 4.52 4.20
CA CYS A 16 0.42 4.68 3.57
C CYS A 16 0.31 4.94 2.06
N GLY A 17 1.23 5.72 1.51
CA GLY A 17 1.37 5.89 0.06
C GLY A 17 2.17 4.76 -0.60
N THR A 18 1.95 4.49 -1.88
CA THR A 18 2.76 3.50 -2.62
C THR A 18 4.24 3.86 -2.64
N ALA A 19 4.59 5.14 -2.85
CA ALA A 19 5.98 5.60 -2.88
C ALA A 19 6.67 5.47 -1.51
N GLU A 20 5.92 5.71 -0.43
CA GLU A 20 6.40 5.56 0.94
C GLU A 20 6.71 4.09 1.26
N ILE A 21 5.82 3.17 0.89
CA ILE A 21 6.03 1.73 1.04
C ILE A 21 7.22 1.26 0.20
N ALA A 22 7.32 1.75 -1.05
CA ALA A 22 8.44 1.43 -1.94
C ALA A 22 9.78 1.84 -1.33
N TYR A 23 9.86 3.07 -0.81
CA TYR A 23 11.05 3.59 -0.14
C TYR A 23 11.40 2.78 1.11
N ALA A 24 10.43 2.57 2.01
CA ALA A 24 10.65 1.88 3.28
C ALA A 24 11.12 0.42 3.10
N LEU A 25 10.62 -0.26 2.08
CA LEU A 25 10.94 -1.67 1.81
C LEU A 25 11.99 -1.87 0.72
N LYS A 26 12.61 -0.79 0.24
CA LYS A 26 13.60 -0.81 -0.87
C LYS A 26 13.08 -1.55 -2.11
N LEU A 27 11.81 -1.34 -2.43
CA LEU A 27 11.15 -1.87 -3.63
C LEU A 27 11.09 -0.79 -4.71
N SER A 28 10.97 -1.21 -5.97
CA SER A 28 10.54 -0.25 -7.00
C SER A 28 9.09 0.16 -6.78
N SER A 29 8.73 1.38 -7.19
CA SER A 29 7.35 1.86 -7.16
C SER A 29 6.39 0.92 -7.91
N TYR A 30 6.88 0.28 -8.97
CA TYR A 30 6.13 -0.71 -9.73
C TYR A 30 5.86 -1.99 -8.91
N GLN A 31 6.89 -2.54 -8.27
CA GLN A 31 6.76 -3.73 -7.42
C GLN A 31 5.82 -3.46 -6.24
N ALA A 32 5.98 -2.32 -5.56
CA ALA A 32 5.11 -1.94 -4.45
C ALA A 32 3.65 -1.85 -4.90
N ARG A 33 3.38 -1.17 -6.03
CA ARG A 33 2.03 -1.08 -6.61
C ARG A 33 1.47 -2.46 -6.94
N TYR A 34 2.26 -3.32 -7.58
CA TYR A 34 1.84 -4.67 -7.96
C TYR A 34 1.41 -5.49 -6.73
N TYR A 35 2.21 -5.50 -5.67
CA TYR A 35 1.88 -6.24 -4.45
C TYR A 35 0.66 -5.65 -3.72
N LEU A 36 0.53 -4.32 -3.67
CA LEU A 36 -0.63 -3.65 -3.06
C LEU A 36 -1.93 -3.98 -3.80
N GLN A 37 -1.91 -4.00 -5.14
CA GLN A 37 -3.07 -4.42 -5.94
C GLN A 37 -3.45 -5.88 -5.72
N GLN A 38 -2.47 -6.78 -5.53
CA GLN A 38 -2.77 -8.16 -5.17
C GLN A 38 -3.40 -8.27 -3.78
N LEU A 39 -2.90 -7.52 -2.80
CA LEU A 39 -3.46 -7.47 -1.45
C LEU A 39 -4.87 -6.86 -1.41
N GLU A 40 -5.14 -5.89 -2.28
CA GLU A 40 -6.47 -5.30 -2.50
C GLU A 40 -7.47 -6.38 -2.95
N LYS A 41 -7.08 -7.18 -3.94
CA LYS A 41 -7.90 -8.31 -4.44
C LYS A 41 -8.15 -9.37 -3.37
N GLU A 42 -7.17 -9.59 -2.50
CA GLU A 42 -7.26 -10.50 -1.35
C GLU A 42 -8.03 -9.89 -0.15
N LYS A 43 -8.52 -8.66 -0.27
CA LYS A 43 -9.22 -7.91 0.80
C LYS A 43 -8.40 -7.73 2.08
N LYS A 44 -7.06 -7.70 1.96
CA LYS A 44 -6.14 -7.46 3.09
C LYS A 44 -5.83 -5.99 3.28
N VAL A 45 -5.92 -5.21 2.21
CA VAL A 45 -5.73 -3.76 2.24
C VAL A 45 -6.82 -3.10 1.40
N THR A 46 -7.19 -1.88 1.77
CA THR A 46 -8.14 -1.06 1.02
C THR A 46 -7.43 0.17 0.45
N ARG A 47 -7.70 0.46 -0.82
CA ARG A 47 -7.22 1.67 -1.50
C ARG A 47 -8.26 2.77 -1.44
N THR A 48 -7.83 4.01 -1.28
CA THR A 48 -8.73 5.15 -1.49
C THR A 48 -9.28 5.16 -2.92
N PRO A 49 -10.54 5.58 -3.12
CA PRO A 49 -11.13 5.69 -4.45
C PRO A 49 -10.30 6.60 -5.36
N LEU A 50 -10.23 6.25 -6.65
CA LEU A 50 -9.58 7.10 -7.64
C LEU A 50 -10.42 8.37 -7.83
N ARG A 51 -9.94 9.48 -7.25
CA ARG A 51 -10.47 10.83 -7.50
C ARG A 51 -9.36 11.71 -8.02
N ARG A 52 -9.66 12.53 -9.03
CA ARG A 52 -8.70 13.46 -9.62
C ARG A 52 -8.17 14.41 -8.54
N GLY A 53 -6.85 14.53 -8.43
CA GLY A 53 -6.18 15.34 -7.41
C GLY A 53 -6.14 14.73 -6.00
N ALA A 54 -6.79 13.60 -5.75
CA ALA A 54 -6.75 12.93 -4.46
C ALA A 54 -5.53 12.00 -4.36
N ARG A 55 -4.91 11.97 -3.17
CA ARG A 55 -3.78 11.08 -2.89
C ARG A 55 -4.26 9.63 -2.84
N THR A 56 -3.55 8.74 -3.53
CA THR A 56 -3.75 7.29 -3.39
C THR A 56 -3.11 6.84 -2.08
N ILE A 57 -3.95 6.38 -1.16
CA ILE A 57 -3.58 5.93 0.17
C ILE A 57 -4.07 4.50 0.35
N TRP A 58 -3.27 3.69 1.01
CA TRP A 58 -3.54 2.29 1.33
C TRP A 58 -3.71 2.14 2.83
N THR A 59 -4.74 1.40 3.25
CA THR A 59 -5.05 1.11 4.66
C THR A 59 -5.17 -0.39 4.85
N VAL A 60 -4.81 -0.90 6.03
CA VAL A 60 -5.05 -2.31 6.36
C VAL A 60 -6.53 -2.45 6.74
N SER A 61 -7.18 -3.49 6.23
CA SER A 61 -8.58 -3.83 6.56
C SER A 61 -8.69 -4.67 7.82
#